data_AF-A0A543FBK1-F1
#
_entry.id   AF-A0A543FBK1-F1
#
_cell.length_a   1.000
_cell.length_b   1.000
_cell.length_c   1.000
_cell.angle_alpha   90.00
_cell.angle_beta   90.00
_cell.angle_gamma   90.00
#
_symmetry.space_group_name_H-M   'P 1'
#
loop_
_entity.id
_entity.type
_entity.pdbx_description
1 polymer ?
#
loop_
_entity_poly.entity_id
_entity_poly.type
_entity_poly.pdbx_seq_one_letter_code
_entity_poly.pdbx_strand_id
1 'polypeptide(L)'
;MEVHAYPTSATTPVDLAAAQQIAARYLSVPDQLASGIAHQLTEFDGGFVVVAIRGPVPESTSPLPPPVIGGSVSVIDKATGAVSYWPTYPPALIAEQYDEMLRTGRLIVADDWPTENDLEEE
;
A
#
# COMPACT_ATOMS: atom_id res chain seq x y z
N MET A 1 -14.80 -10.70 1.48
CA MET A 1 -13.48 -10.31 0.97
C MET A 1 -12.58 -10.32 2.18
N GLU A 2 -11.59 -11.20 2.16
CA GLU A 2 -10.59 -11.33 3.21
C GLU A 2 -9.40 -10.48 2.80
N VAL A 3 -8.95 -9.60 3.68
CA VAL A 3 -7.78 -8.74 3.45
C VAL A 3 -6.69 -9.21 4.38
N HIS A 4 -5.59 -9.65 3.79
CA HIS A 4 -4.43 -10.13 4.52
C HIS A 4 -3.47 -8.97 4.73
N ALA A 5 -3.01 -8.79 5.96
CA ALA A 5 -2.02 -7.81 6.37
C ALA A 5 -0.73 -8.53 6.74
N TYR A 6 0.36 -8.22 6.04
CA TYR A 6 1.65 -8.87 6.16
C TYR A 6 2.59 -8.04 7.03
N PRO A 7 3.19 -8.61 8.09
CA PRO A 7 3.99 -7.86 9.05
C PRO A 7 5.30 -7.37 8.42
N THR A 8 5.73 -6.15 8.74
CA THR A 8 7.06 -5.66 8.33
C THR A 8 7.97 -5.51 9.54
N SER A 9 9.28 -5.53 9.32
CA SER A 9 10.25 -5.17 10.38
C SER A 9 10.38 -3.65 10.60
N ALA A 10 9.38 -2.86 10.21
CA ALA A 10 9.42 -1.41 10.34
C ALA A 10 9.18 -0.98 11.79
N THR A 11 9.76 0.17 12.17
CA THR A 11 9.56 0.77 13.49
C THR A 11 8.14 1.31 13.61
N THR A 12 7.44 0.96 14.68
CA THR A 12 6.10 1.45 14.99
C THR A 12 6.13 2.52 16.09
N PRO A 13 5.27 3.55 16.02
CA PRO A 13 4.31 3.83 14.96
C PRO A 13 5.00 4.25 13.66
N VAL A 14 4.44 3.84 12.52
CA VAL A 14 4.98 4.16 11.20
C VAL A 14 4.75 5.64 10.88
N ASP A 15 5.83 6.36 10.61
CA ASP A 15 5.78 7.73 10.06
C ASP A 15 5.85 7.69 8.53
N LEU A 16 5.56 8.81 7.85
CA LEU A 16 5.65 8.94 6.39
C LEU A 16 6.99 8.45 5.84
N ALA A 17 8.12 8.75 6.49
CA ALA A 17 9.42 8.28 6.04
C ALA A 17 9.55 6.75 6.11
N ALA A 18 9.03 6.14 7.17
CA ALA A 18 9.00 4.68 7.32
C ALA A 18 8.03 4.04 6.32
N ALA A 19 6.87 4.66 6.07
CA ALA A 19 5.91 4.19 5.06
C ALA A 19 6.51 4.21 3.65
N GLN A 20 7.26 5.26 3.31
CA GLN A 20 8.00 5.34 2.04
C GLN A 20 9.06 4.24 1.94
N GLN A 21 9.78 3.94 3.02
CA GLN A 21 10.76 2.85 3.05
C GLN A 21 10.10 1.48 2.90
N ILE A 22 8.96 1.25 3.57
CA ILE A 22 8.18 0.01 3.43
C ILE A 22 7.72 -0.16 1.99
N ALA A 23 7.10 0.87 1.41
CA ALA A 23 6.66 0.82 0.01
C ALA A 23 7.85 0.56 -0.93
N ALA A 24 8.98 1.25 -0.72
CA ALA A 24 10.18 1.07 -1.53
C ALA A 24 10.85 -0.31 -1.37
N ARG A 25 10.65 -0.99 -0.24
CA ARG A 25 11.29 -2.28 0.06
C ARG A 25 10.43 -3.48 -0.32
N TYR A 26 9.13 -3.39 -0.07
CA TYR A 26 8.21 -4.52 -0.17
C TYR A 26 7.25 -4.42 -1.36
N LEU A 27 6.91 -3.21 -1.81
CA LEU A 27 5.97 -2.99 -2.91
C LEU A 27 6.67 -2.70 -4.25
N SER A 28 7.90 -2.20 -4.18
CA SER A 28 8.76 -2.00 -5.34
C SER A 28 9.27 -3.32 -5.90
N VAL A 29 8.63 -3.82 -6.96
CA VAL A 29 9.25 -4.84 -7.81
C VAL A 29 10.20 -4.18 -8.82
N PRO A 30 11.40 -4.73 -9.05
CA PRO A 30 12.43 -4.11 -9.90
C PRO A 30 11.95 -3.86 -11.35
N ASP A 31 11.05 -4.69 -11.86
CA ASP A 31 10.42 -4.53 -13.18
C ASP A 31 9.50 -3.29 -13.28
N GLN A 32 8.78 -2.98 -12.20
CA GLN A 32 7.90 -1.82 -12.14
C GLN A 32 8.69 -0.51 -12.04
N LEU A 33 9.79 -0.51 -11.26
CA LEU A 33 10.74 0.60 -11.20
C LEU A 33 11.36 0.89 -12.56
N ALA A 34 11.77 -0.14 -13.30
CA ALA A 34 12.29 0.00 -14.66
C ALA A 34 11.25 0.57 -15.65
N SER A 35 9.95 0.34 -15.38
CA SER A 35 8.82 0.85 -16.17
C SER A 35 8.36 2.26 -15.78
N GLY A 36 9.03 2.94 -14.84
CA GLY A 36 8.65 4.29 -14.39
C GLY A 36 7.36 4.32 -13.56
N ILE A 37 7.06 3.24 -12.84
CA ILE A 37 5.97 3.19 -11.86
C ILE A 37 6.48 3.79 -10.56
N ALA A 38 5.74 4.76 -10.03
CA ALA A 38 5.98 5.38 -8.74
C ALA A 38 4.88 5.01 -7.75
N HIS A 39 5.15 5.20 -6.46
CA HIS A 39 4.18 4.98 -5.40
C HIS A 39 3.70 6.31 -4.84
N GLN A 40 2.39 6.56 -4.91
CA GLN A 40 1.76 7.69 -4.23
C GLN A 40 1.23 7.23 -2.88
N LEU A 41 1.70 7.86 -1.81
CA LEU A 41 1.25 7.58 -0.45
C LEU A 41 0.24 8.64 -0.03
N THR A 42 -0.87 8.21 0.56
CA THR A 42 -1.90 9.09 1.15
C THR A 42 -2.10 8.69 2.61
N GLU A 43 -1.77 9.59 3.53
CA GLU A 43 -1.97 9.38 4.97
C GLU A 43 -3.45 9.48 5.35
N PHE A 44 -3.88 8.60 6.25
CA PHE A 44 -5.17 8.64 6.94
C PHE A 44 -4.97 8.21 8.40
N ASP A 45 -6.03 8.30 9.21
CA ASP A 45 -5.93 8.11 10.67
C ASP A 45 -5.33 6.74 11.08
N GLY A 46 -5.69 5.68 10.34
CA GLY A 46 -5.20 4.32 10.56
C GLY A 46 -3.87 3.97 9.89
N GLY A 47 -3.31 4.81 9.00
CA GLY A 47 -2.14 4.42 8.21
C GLY A 47 -1.90 5.19 6.92
N PHE A 48 -1.31 4.51 5.95
CA PHE A 48 -0.97 5.08 4.65
C PHE A 48 -1.50 4.19 3.53
N VAL A 49 -2.32 4.75 2.63
CA VAL A 49 -2.69 4.08 1.39
C VAL A 49 -1.57 4.32 0.37
N VAL A 50 -1.03 3.24 -0.19
CA VAL A 50 -0.02 3.24 -1.24
C VAL A 50 -0.68 2.85 -2.55
N VAL A 51 -0.58 3.71 -3.54
CA VAL A 51 -1.12 3.47 -4.88
C VAL A 51 0.02 3.47 -5.88
N ALA A 52 0.16 2.39 -6.64
CA ALA A 52 1.06 2.37 -7.80
C ALA A 52 0.48 3.25 -8.92
N ILE A 53 1.27 4.22 -9.35
CA ILE A 53 0.91 5.17 -10.42
C ILE A 53 1.94 5.08 -11.54
N ARG A 54 1.46 5.06 -12.79
CA ARG A 54 2.32 5.19 -13.97
C ARG A 54 2.44 6.66 -14.35
N GLY A 55 3.67 7.17 -14.38
CA GLY A 55 3.96 8.53 -14.84
C GLY A 55 4.89 9.29 -13.90
N PRO A 56 5.45 10.42 -14.36
CA PRO A 56 6.39 11.20 -13.56
C PRO A 56 5.69 11.70 -12.30
N VAL A 57 6.29 11.47 -11.13
CA VAL A 57 5.98 12.22 -9.90
C VAL A 57 6.39 13.67 -10.19
N PRO A 58 5.45 14.63 -10.28
CA PRO A 58 5.86 15.99 -10.61
C PRO A 58 6.44 16.67 -9.38
N GLU A 59 7.72 17.05 -9.46
CA GLU A 59 8.36 17.98 -8.51
C GLU A 59 7.90 19.44 -8.69
N SER A 60 6.90 19.76 -9.54
CA SER A 60 6.62 21.17 -9.85
C SER A 60 5.16 21.50 -10.24
N THR A 61 4.53 22.32 -9.40
CA THR A 61 3.77 23.56 -9.69
C THR A 61 2.89 23.67 -10.94
N SER A 62 2.25 22.61 -11.43
CA SER A 62 1.19 22.73 -12.45
C SER A 62 0.09 21.67 -12.25
N PRO A 63 -1.18 21.99 -12.53
CA PRO A 63 -2.28 21.02 -12.42
C PRO A 63 -2.17 20.02 -13.57
N LEU A 64 -1.44 18.93 -13.32
CA LEU A 64 -1.35 17.80 -14.23
C LEU A 64 -2.60 16.92 -14.12
N PRO A 65 -2.95 16.18 -15.20
CA PRO A 65 -4.06 15.24 -15.16
C PRO A 65 -3.86 14.21 -14.04
N PRO A 66 -4.95 13.67 -13.45
CA PRO A 66 -4.84 12.71 -12.36
C PRO A 66 -4.01 11.51 -12.84
N PRO A 67 -3.08 11.02 -12.01
CA PRO A 67 -2.28 9.86 -12.36
C PRO A 67 -3.19 8.68 -12.70
N VAL A 68 -2.84 7.93 -13.74
CA VAL A 68 -3.52 6.68 -14.06
C VAL A 68 -3.15 5.68 -12.97
N ILE A 69 -4.13 5.29 -12.16
CA ILE A 69 -3.96 4.26 -11.13
C ILE A 69 -3.56 2.97 -11.84
N GLY A 70 -2.31 2.59 -11.66
CA GLY A 70 -1.64 1.54 -12.42
C GLY A 70 -1.21 0.42 -11.49
N GLY A 71 -2.13 -0.50 -11.20
CA GLY A 71 -1.74 -1.90 -10.98
C GLY A 71 -1.95 -2.47 -9.58
N SER A 72 -1.81 -1.71 -8.50
CA SER A 72 -1.96 -2.26 -7.14
C SER A 72 -2.23 -1.17 -6.12
N VAL A 73 -3.14 -1.44 -5.16
CA VAL A 73 -3.34 -0.58 -3.99
C VAL A 73 -3.01 -1.38 -2.74
N SER A 74 -2.27 -0.78 -1.83
CA SER A 74 -1.89 -1.39 -0.56
C SER A 74 -2.11 -0.41 0.60
N VAL A 75 -2.29 -0.91 1.80
CA VAL A 75 -2.39 -0.09 3.02
C VAL A 75 -1.29 -0.50 3.98
N ILE A 76 -0.53 0.48 4.46
CA ILE A 76 0.45 0.32 5.53
C ILE A 76 -0.21 0.78 6.82
N ASP A 77 -0.40 -0.14 7.76
CA ASP A 77 -0.95 0.16 9.07
C ASP A 77 0.02 0.96 9.94
N LYS A 78 -0.47 2.03 10.57
CA LYS A 78 0.39 2.91 11.39
C LYS A 78 0.86 2.24 12.68
N ALA A 79 0.01 1.42 13.29
CA ALA A 79 0.26 0.85 14.61
C ALA A 79 1.19 -0.36 14.58
N THR A 80 1.12 -1.15 13.52
CA THR A 80 1.81 -2.44 13.35
C THR A 80 2.85 -2.41 12.23
N GLY A 81 2.74 -1.47 11.29
CA GLY A 81 3.55 -1.47 10.07
C GLY A 81 3.21 -2.59 9.10
N ALA A 82 2.12 -3.31 9.32
CA ALA A 82 1.67 -4.37 8.43
C ALA A 82 1.17 -3.80 7.11
N VAL A 83 1.44 -4.50 6.01
CA VAL A 83 1.03 -4.13 4.66
C VAL A 83 -0.12 -5.02 4.21
N SER A 84 -1.25 -4.43 3.87
CA SER A 84 -2.39 -5.15 3.30
C SER A 84 -2.61 -4.81 1.85
N TYR A 85 -3.08 -5.78 1.06
CA TYR A 85 -3.38 -5.59 -0.36
C TYR A 85 -4.87 -5.37 -0.58
N TRP A 86 -5.18 -4.39 -1.43
CA TRP A 86 -6.54 -3.93 -1.68
C TRP A 86 -6.85 -3.91 -3.17
N PRO A 87 -8.13 -4.11 -3.55
CA PRO A 87 -8.57 -3.85 -4.91
C PRO A 87 -8.30 -2.39 -5.31
N THR A 88 -8.29 -2.11 -6.61
CA THR A 88 -8.08 -0.77 -7.18
C THR A 88 -9.26 0.16 -6.89
N TYR A 89 -9.40 0.57 -5.63
CA TYR A 89 -10.42 1.47 -5.14
C TYR A 89 -9.84 2.85 -4.80
N PRO A 90 -10.69 3.89 -4.74
CA PRO A 90 -10.27 5.20 -4.27
C PRO A 90 -9.69 5.12 -2.85
N PRO A 91 -8.64 5.88 -2.53
CA PRO A 91 -7.99 5.83 -1.22
C PRO A 91 -8.94 6.16 -0.07
N ALA A 92 -9.90 7.07 -0.27
CA ALA A 92 -10.93 7.39 0.73
C ALA A 92 -11.80 6.17 1.07
N LEU A 93 -12.26 5.43 0.06
CA LEU A 93 -13.06 4.22 0.26
C LEU A 93 -12.26 3.12 0.97
N ILE A 94 -10.98 2.99 0.63
CA ILE A 94 -10.09 2.03 1.28
C ILE A 94 -9.87 2.40 2.74
N ALA A 95 -9.67 3.68 3.08
CA ALA A 95 -9.54 4.13 4.45
C ALA A 95 -10.80 3.82 5.28
N GLU A 96 -11.99 4.10 4.73
CA GLU A 96 -13.27 3.77 5.39
C GLU A 96 -13.44 2.26 5.59
N GLN A 97 -13.15 1.45 4.57
CA GLN A 97 -13.25 -0.01 4.69
C GLN A 97 -12.19 -0.59 5.61
N TYR A 98 -10.98 -0.01 5.65
CA TYR A 98 -9.92 -0.41 6.56
C TYR A 98 -10.34 -0.22 8.02
N ASP A 99 -10.90 0.95 8.36
CA ASP A 99 -11.43 1.23 9.70
C ASP A 99 -12.56 0.26 10.07
N GLU A 100 -13.48 0.00 9.15
CA GLU A 100 -14.55 -0.98 9.37
C GLU A 100 -13.99 -2.40 9.60
N MET A 101 -12.99 -2.82 8.82
CA MET A 101 -12.37 -4.14 8.97
C MET A 101 -11.59 -4.28 10.28
N LEU A 102 -10.89 -3.22 10.71
CA LEU A 102 -10.25 -3.19 12.04
C LEU A 102 -11.30 -3.31 13.15
N ARG A 103 -12.37 -2.51 13.08
CA ARG A 103 -13.44 -2.52 14.09
C ARG A 103 -14.17 -3.86 14.16
N THR A 104 -14.32 -4.55 13.03
CA THR A 104 -15.02 -5.84 12.93
C THR A 104 -14.10 -7.05 13.08
N GLY A 105 -12.78 -6.86 13.21
CA GLY A 105 -11.81 -7.94 13.31
C GLY A 105 -11.68 -8.79 12.05
N ARG A 106 -11.99 -8.21 10.87
CA ARG A 106 -11.93 -8.90 9.57
C ARG A 106 -10.58 -8.76 8.86
N LEU A 107 -9.69 -7.93 9.40
CA LEU A 107 -8.32 -7.83 8.91
C LEU A 107 -7.53 -9.04 9.44
N ILE A 108 -7.09 -9.90 8.52
CA ILE A 108 -6.34 -11.11 8.86
C ILE A 108 -4.86 -10.71 8.85
N VAL A 109 -4.23 -10.64 10.02
CA VAL A 109 -2.78 -10.43 10.10
C VAL A 109 -2.10 -11.77 9.83
N ALA A 110 -1.37 -11.86 8.72
CA ALA A 110 -0.58 -13.03 8.37
C ALA A 110 0.67 -13.11 9.24
N ASP A 111 1.22 -14.32 9.43
CA ASP A 111 2.46 -14.52 10.20
C ASP A 111 3.71 -14.22 9.35
N ASP A 112 3.64 -14.43 8.03
CA ASP A 112 4.75 -14.23 7.09
C ASP A 112 4.26 -13.73 5.72
N TRP A 113 5.19 -13.19 4.92
CA TRP A 113 4.91 -12.72 3.55
C TRP A 113 4.67 -13.91 2.60
N PRO A 114 3.79 -13.77 1.60
CA PRO A 114 3.62 -14.82 0.61
C PRO A 114 4.91 -14.96 -0.18
N THR A 115 5.43 -16.19 -0.30
CA THR A 115 6.55 -16.45 -1.22
C THR A 115 6.06 -16.47 -2.66
N GLU A 116 6.95 -16.27 -3.64
CA GLU A 116 6.60 -16.26 -5.07
C GLU A 116 5.82 -17.53 -5.49
N ASN A 117 6.04 -18.65 -4.79
CA ASN A 117 5.34 -19.92 -4.99
C ASN A 117 3.87 -19.92 -4.53
N ASP A 118 3.45 -19.01 -3.65
CA ASP A 118 2.06 -18.88 -3.17
C ASP A 118 1.20 -18.02 -4.11
N LEU A 119 1.81 -17.32 -5.07
CA LEU A 119 1.11 -16.45 -6.04
C LEU A 119 0.79 -17.17 -7.37
N GLU A 120 1.31 -18.38 -7.57
CA GLU A 120 1.11 -19.20 -8.79
C GLU A 120 -0.03 -20.22 -8.66
N GLU A 121 -0.58 -20.45 -7.47
CA GLU A 121 -1.67 -21.41 -7.24
C GLU A 121 -3.01 -20.70 -6.95
N GLU A 122 -3.59 -20.01 -7.94
CA GLU A 122 -5.04 -19.71 -8.01
C GLU A 122 -5.64 -19.98 -9.39
#